data_AF-A0A933YVT1-F1
#
_entry.id   AF-A0A933YVT1-F1
#
_cell.length_a   1.000
_cell.length_b   1.000
_cell.length_c   1.000
_cell.angle_alpha   90.00
_cell.angle_beta   90.00
_cell.angle_gamma   90.00
#
_symmetry.space_group_name_H-M   'P 1'
#
loop_
_entity.id
_entity.type
_entity.pdbx_description
1 polymer ?
#
loop_
_entity_poly.entity_id
_entity_poly.type
_entity_poly.pdbx_seq_one_letter_code
_entity_poly.pdbx_strand_id
1 'polypeptide(L)'
;MSQALVNPDILRWARERSYLGVDMLAHKIGTRVEKVLAWEMGEALPTFKQAQKLAHTVHIPFGYLFLPVPPAETIPIPDLRTIGDFKAGKSSPEFRDLIGDVMRKREAAALLGTSVGTLEAMGSFVLESEGI
;
A
#
# COMPACT_ATOMS: atom_id res chain seq x y z
N MET A 1 -20.58 -19.72 9.94
CA MET A 1 -19.41 -19.10 9.27
C MET A 1 -18.37 -18.78 10.35
N SER A 2 -17.10 -19.11 10.11
CA SER A 2 -16.02 -18.91 11.09
C SER A 2 -15.67 -17.42 11.26
N GLN A 3 -15.42 -17.02 12.51
CA GLN A 3 -14.95 -15.67 12.86
C GLN A 3 -13.45 -15.53 12.62
N ALA A 4 -13.00 -14.34 12.23
CA ALA A 4 -11.59 -14.01 12.10
C ALA A 4 -11.10 -13.27 13.36
N LEU A 5 -10.06 -13.79 14.01
CA LEU A 5 -9.42 -13.21 15.19
C LEU A 5 -8.53 -12.00 14.81
N VAL A 6 -9.14 -10.99 14.23
CA VAL A 6 -8.45 -9.77 13.79
C VAL A 6 -8.13 -8.86 14.98
N ASN A 7 -7.06 -8.08 14.86
CA ASN A 7 -6.67 -7.07 15.83
C ASN A 7 -7.48 -5.77 15.59
N PRO A 8 -8.26 -5.28 16.58
CA PRO A 8 -9.03 -4.04 16.49
C PRO A 8 -8.18 -2.81 16.14
N ASP A 9 -6.97 -2.71 16.69
CA ASP A 9 -6.07 -1.57 16.46
C ASP A 9 -5.59 -1.52 15.01
N ILE A 10 -5.28 -2.69 14.43
CA ILE A 10 -4.94 -2.78 13.02
C ILE A 10 -6.13 -2.42 12.14
N LEU A 11 -7.33 -2.84 12.52
CA LEU A 11 -8.54 -2.59 11.75
C LEU A 11 -8.84 -1.09 11.68
N ARG A 12 -8.75 -0.40 12.83
CA ARG A 12 -8.85 1.07 12.91
C ARG A 12 -7.74 1.75 12.10
N TRP A 13 -6.48 1.35 12.32
CA TRP A 13 -5.34 1.88 11.57
C TRP A 13 -5.55 1.75 10.07
N ALA A 14 -5.97 0.58 9.58
CA ALA A 14 -6.16 0.32 8.16
C ALA A 14 -7.26 1.19 7.55
N ARG A 15 -8.35 1.42 8.28
CA ARG A 15 -9.42 2.32 7.85
C ARG A 15 -8.94 3.76 7.74
N GLU A 16 -8.29 4.28 8.78
CA GLU A 16 -7.78 5.65 8.83
C GLU A 16 -6.67 5.90 7.81
N ARG A 17 -5.79 4.92 7.66
CA ARG A 17 -4.75 4.86 6.63
C ARG A 17 -5.34 5.04 5.23
N SER A 18 -6.56 4.58 5.00
CA SER A 18 -7.25 4.67 3.71
C SER A 18 -8.25 5.83 3.63
N TYR A 19 -8.20 6.76 4.59
CA TYR A 19 -9.07 7.94 4.68
C TYR A 19 -10.56 7.62 4.64
N LEU A 20 -10.94 6.44 5.13
CA LEU A 20 -12.35 6.04 5.16
C LEU A 20 -12.97 6.39 6.52
N GLY A 21 -14.14 7.02 6.47
CA GLY A 21 -15.07 7.05 7.60
C GLY A 21 -15.59 5.64 7.91
N VAL A 22 -16.05 5.43 9.14
CA VAL A 22 -16.63 4.14 9.57
C VAL A 22 -17.89 3.81 8.76
N ASP A 23 -18.71 4.82 8.48
CA ASP A 23 -19.89 4.80 7.62
C ASP A 23 -19.56 4.38 6.18
N MET A 24 -18.53 4.99 5.60
CA MET A 24 -18.07 4.69 4.25
C MET A 24 -17.52 3.27 4.14
N LEU A 25 -16.75 2.82 5.15
CA LEU A 25 -16.26 1.44 5.20
C LEU A 25 -17.43 0.46 5.30
N ALA A 26 -18.37 0.70 6.22
CA ALA A 26 -19.54 -0.15 6.42
C ALA A 26 -20.36 -0.28 5.13
N HIS A 27 -20.58 0.82 4.43
CA HIS A 27 -21.27 0.84 3.14
C HIS A 27 -20.53 0.01 2.08
N LYS A 28 -19.22 0.24 1.89
CA LYS A 28 -18.40 -0.50 0.91
C LYS A 28 -18.38 -2.02 1.18
N ILE A 29 -18.30 -2.43 2.44
CA ILE A 29 -18.28 -3.85 2.78
C ILE A 29 -19.70 -4.47 2.88
N GLY A 30 -20.75 -3.66 2.87
CA GLY A 30 -22.14 -4.13 2.94
C GLY A 30 -22.52 -4.61 4.34
N THR A 31 -22.12 -3.89 5.38
CA THR A 31 -22.47 -4.16 6.77
C THR A 31 -23.04 -2.91 7.45
N ARG A 32 -23.46 -3.03 8.71
CA ARG A 32 -23.94 -1.90 9.50
C ARG A 32 -22.78 -1.18 10.19
N VAL A 33 -22.91 0.13 10.38
CA VAL A 33 -21.88 0.99 10.99
C VAL A 33 -21.54 0.51 12.41
N GLU A 34 -22.55 0.11 13.18
CA GLU A 34 -22.40 -0.36 14.57
C GLU A 34 -21.54 -1.61 14.65
N LYS A 35 -21.58 -2.48 13.62
CA LYS A 35 -20.72 -3.66 13.58
C LYS A 35 -19.26 -3.28 13.37
N VAL A 36 -18.98 -2.30 12.52
CA VAL A 36 -17.61 -1.84 12.28
C VAL A 36 -17.05 -1.20 13.55
N LEU A 37 -17.84 -0.39 14.25
CA LEU A 37 -17.46 0.16 15.56
C LEU A 37 -17.18 -0.95 16.58
N ALA A 38 -18.08 -1.94 16.70
CA ALA A 38 -17.86 -3.07 17.60
C ALA A 38 -16.59 -3.86 17.28
N TRP A 39 -16.23 -3.99 15.99
CA TRP A 39 -14.96 -4.62 15.59
C TRP A 39 -13.74 -3.78 15.98
N GLU A 40 -13.81 -2.45 15.80
CA GLU A 40 -12.73 -1.52 16.20
C GLU A 40 -12.60 -1.33 17.71
N MET A 41 -13.60 -1.74 18.50
CA MET A 41 -13.57 -1.79 19.96
C MET A 41 -13.22 -3.19 20.51
N GLY A 42 -13.15 -4.22 19.64
CA GLY A 42 -12.90 -5.60 20.05
C GLY A 42 -14.10 -6.29 20.72
N GLU A 43 -15.28 -5.67 20.68
CA GLU A 43 -16.52 -6.22 21.26
C GLU A 43 -17.15 -7.32 20.40
N ALA A 44 -16.80 -7.33 19.10
CA ALA A 44 -17.25 -8.35 18.16
C ALA A 44 -16.14 -8.65 17.14
N LEU A 45 -16.29 -9.78 16.44
CA LEU A 45 -15.37 -10.18 15.39
C LEU A 45 -16.06 -10.26 14.03
N PRO A 46 -15.42 -9.80 12.95
CA PRO A 46 -15.90 -10.06 11.60
C PRO A 46 -15.78 -11.55 11.26
N THR A 47 -16.61 -12.01 10.34
CA THR A 47 -16.36 -13.31 9.68
C THR A 47 -15.12 -13.22 8.78
N PHE A 48 -14.50 -14.37 8.46
CA PHE A 48 -13.39 -14.40 7.51
C PHE A 48 -13.68 -13.69 6.18
N LYS A 49 -14.87 -13.90 5.61
CA LYS A 49 -15.28 -13.24 4.37
C LYS A 49 -15.38 -11.72 4.53
N GLN A 50 -15.90 -11.24 5.66
CA GLN A 50 -15.97 -9.80 5.96
C GLN A 50 -14.58 -9.21 6.15
N ALA A 51 -13.70 -9.90 6.88
CA ALA A 51 -12.33 -9.47 7.10
C ALA A 51 -11.52 -9.43 5.78
N GLN A 52 -11.69 -10.40 4.89
CA GLN A 52 -11.10 -10.38 3.55
C GLN A 52 -11.61 -9.20 2.72
N LYS A 53 -12.92 -8.98 2.68
CA LYS A 53 -13.53 -7.84 1.96
C LYS A 53 -13.04 -6.50 2.52
N LEU A 54 -12.91 -6.40 3.83
CA LEU A 54 -12.38 -5.23 4.52
C LEU A 54 -10.92 -4.98 4.11
N ALA A 55 -10.04 -5.97 4.21
CA ALA A 55 -8.64 -5.85 3.82
C ALA A 55 -8.46 -5.38 2.37
N HIS A 56 -9.27 -5.93 1.46
CA HIS A 56 -9.30 -5.51 0.07
C HIS A 56 -9.76 -4.05 -0.08
N THR A 57 -10.84 -3.66 0.62
CA THR A 57 -11.41 -2.30 0.56
C THR A 57 -10.44 -1.23 1.06
N VAL A 58 -9.60 -1.55 2.05
CA VAL A 58 -8.65 -0.62 2.66
C VAL A 58 -7.22 -0.78 2.10
N HIS A 59 -7.03 -1.55 1.03
CA HIS A 59 -5.76 -1.72 0.34
C HIS A 59 -4.62 -2.18 1.27
N ILE A 60 -4.85 -3.27 2.02
CA ILE A 60 -3.80 -3.96 2.80
C ILE A 60 -3.82 -5.47 2.53
N PRO A 61 -2.68 -6.17 2.70
CA PRO A 61 -2.67 -7.62 2.72
C PRO A 61 -3.60 -8.16 3.81
N PHE A 62 -4.39 -9.20 3.51
CA PHE A 62 -5.31 -9.78 4.50
C PHE A 62 -4.61 -10.18 5.82
N GLY A 63 -3.39 -10.72 5.73
CA GLY A 63 -2.59 -11.10 6.89
C GLY A 63 -2.25 -9.94 7.83
N TYR A 64 -2.28 -8.70 7.35
CA TYR A 64 -1.99 -7.54 8.20
C TYR A 64 -2.99 -7.41 9.34
N LEU A 65 -4.27 -7.78 9.13
CA LEU A 65 -5.30 -7.71 10.16
C LEU A 65 -4.99 -8.50 11.43
N PHE A 66 -4.00 -9.37 11.41
CA PHE A 66 -3.57 -10.21 12.53
C PHE A 66 -2.25 -9.75 13.16
N LEU A 67 -1.67 -8.65 12.68
CA LEU A 67 -0.44 -8.10 13.25
C LEU A 67 -0.68 -7.58 14.68
N PRO A 68 0.32 -7.67 15.56
CA PRO A 68 0.20 -7.15 16.92
C PRO A 68 0.18 -5.62 16.96
N VAL A 69 0.88 -4.95 16.05
CA VAL A 69 0.99 -3.49 15.97
C VAL A 69 0.98 -3.01 14.51
N PRO A 70 0.49 -1.78 14.24
CA PRO A 70 0.52 -1.22 12.90
C PRO A 70 1.94 -1.19 12.32
N PRO A 71 2.15 -1.61 11.07
CA PRO A 71 3.46 -1.56 10.44
C PRO A 71 3.86 -0.10 10.15
N ALA A 72 5.17 0.17 10.22
CA ALA A 72 5.72 1.44 9.76
C ALA A 72 5.73 1.46 8.23
N GLU A 73 5.10 2.47 7.62
CA GLU A 73 5.11 2.67 6.18
C GLU A 73 6.04 3.80 5.79
N THR A 74 7.14 3.46 5.11
CA THR A 74 8.05 4.43 4.51
C THR A 74 8.01 4.32 3.00
N ILE A 75 7.82 5.44 2.32
CA ILE A 75 7.90 5.49 0.86
C ILE A 75 9.39 5.63 0.48
N PRO A 76 9.97 4.69 -0.28
CA PRO A 76 11.42 4.65 -0.57
C PRO A 76 11.83 5.58 -1.73
N ILE A 77 11.06 6.65 -1.95
CA ILE A 77 11.33 7.67 -2.97
C ILE A 77 11.15 9.07 -2.37
N PRO A 78 11.91 10.07 -2.82
CA PRO A 78 11.67 11.45 -2.44
C PRO A 78 10.26 11.90 -2.87
N ASP A 79 9.54 12.59 -1.98
CA ASP A 79 8.27 13.23 -2.32
C ASP A 79 8.56 14.61 -2.93
N LEU A 80 8.43 14.72 -4.25
CA LEU A 80 8.68 15.94 -5.01
C LEU A 80 7.39 16.72 -5.32
N ARG A 81 6.28 16.41 -4.64
CA ARG A 81 4.97 17.08 -4.86
C ARG A 81 4.87 18.45 -4.19
N THR A 82 5.92 18.91 -3.53
CA THR A 82 5.97 20.18 -2.80
C THR A 82 7.19 21.02 -3.18
N ILE A 83 7.03 22.34 -3.12
CA ILE A 83 8.11 23.33 -3.29
C ILE A 83 8.40 23.90 -1.90
N GLY A 84 9.67 23.86 -1.46
CA GLY A 84 10.08 24.27 -0.11
C GLY A 84 9.75 23.25 0.98
N ASP A 85 9.73 23.68 2.25
CA ASP A 85 9.57 22.81 3.44
C ASP A 85 8.12 22.36 3.73
N PHE A 86 7.19 22.57 2.80
CA PHE A 86 5.83 22.07 2.96
C PHE A 86 5.83 20.54 2.89
N LYS A 87 5.40 19.87 3.96
CA LYS A 87 5.20 18.42 3.94
C LYS A 87 3.95 18.13 3.10
N ALA A 88 4.12 17.38 2.02
CA ALA A 88 2.99 16.86 1.28
C ALA A 88 2.08 16.06 2.22
N GLY A 89 0.77 16.18 2.05
CA GLY A 89 -0.19 15.34 2.76
C GLY A 89 0.11 13.86 2.52
N LYS A 90 -0.30 13.00 3.47
CA LYS A 90 -0.18 11.54 3.32
C LYS A 90 -0.78 11.11 1.98
N SER A 91 -0.13 10.19 1.27
CA SER A 91 -0.52 9.77 -0.09
C SER A 91 -1.79 8.91 -0.10
N SER A 92 -2.51 8.88 -1.22
CA SER A 92 -3.69 8.02 -1.37
C SER A 92 -3.31 6.53 -1.33
N PRO A 93 -4.23 5.62 -1.00
CA PRO A 93 -4.02 4.17 -1.10
C PRO A 93 -3.56 3.74 -2.50
N GLU A 94 -4.18 4.25 -3.55
CA GLU A 94 -3.90 3.91 -4.94
C GLU A 94 -2.49 4.33 -5.35
N PHE A 95 -2.05 5.52 -4.91
CA PHE A 95 -0.67 5.96 -5.13
C PHE A 95 0.33 5.02 -4.46
N ARG A 96 0.07 4.59 -3.22
CA ARG A 96 0.95 3.64 -2.51
C ARG A 96 1.00 2.28 -3.19
N ASP A 97 -0.13 1.78 -3.69
CA ASP A 97 -0.17 0.54 -4.45
C ASP A 97 0.66 0.64 -5.73
N LEU A 98 0.54 1.76 -6.46
CA LEU A 98 1.32 2.01 -7.67
C LEU A 98 2.82 2.10 -7.36
N ILE A 99 3.22 2.82 -6.31
CA ILE A 99 4.62 2.85 -5.87
C ILE A 99 5.11 1.45 -5.52
N GLY A 100 4.33 0.66 -4.77
CA GLY A 100 4.69 -0.71 -4.43
C GLY A 100 4.86 -1.62 -5.65
N ASP A 101 4.00 -1.48 -6.66
CA ASP A 101 4.13 -2.19 -7.93
C ASP A 101 5.39 -1.79 -8.71
N VAL A 102 5.63 -0.48 -8.87
CA VAL A 102 6.81 0.05 -9.56
C VAL A 102 8.10 -0.37 -8.87
N MET A 103 8.16 -0.31 -7.54
CA MET A 103 9.36 -0.71 -6.79
C MET A 103 9.67 -2.20 -6.95
N ARG A 104 8.65 -3.07 -6.90
CA ARG A 104 8.82 -4.51 -7.16
C ARG A 104 9.31 -4.79 -8.58
N LYS A 105 8.78 -4.09 -9.58
CA LYS A 105 9.25 -4.19 -10.98
C LYS A 105 10.70 -3.75 -11.13
N ARG A 106 11.09 -2.65 -10.47
CA ARG A 106 12.48 -2.15 -10.47
C ARG A 106 13.44 -3.18 -9.84
N GLU A 107 13.05 -3.76 -8.71
CA GLU A 107 13.83 -4.81 -8.04
C GLU A 107 13.99 -6.05 -8.92
N ALA A 108 12.89 -6.52 -9.55
CA ALA A 108 12.94 -7.64 -10.47
C ALA A 108 13.85 -7.37 -11.69
N ALA A 109 13.76 -6.17 -12.28
CA ALA A 109 14.63 -5.77 -13.39
C ALA A 109 16.10 -5.72 -12.98
N ALA A 110 16.42 -5.24 -11.78
CA ALA A 110 17.78 -5.23 -11.26
C ALA A 110 18.38 -6.65 -11.12
N LEU A 111 17.59 -7.62 -10.63
CA LEU A 111 18.00 -9.02 -10.52
C LEU A 111 18.28 -9.66 -11.89
N LEU A 112 17.45 -9.37 -12.89
CA LEU A 112 17.65 -9.86 -14.26
C LEU A 112 18.90 -9.25 -14.90
N GLY A 113 19.10 -7.94 -14.73
CA GLY A 113 20.26 -7.21 -15.25
C GLY A 113 21.60 -7.66 -14.65
N THR A 114 21.60 -8.24 -13.45
CA THR A 114 22.80 -8.86 -12.85
C THR A 114 23.13 -10.26 -13.37
N SER A 115 22.19 -10.93 -14.06
CA SER A 115 22.39 -12.26 -14.67
C SER A 115 22.63 -12.23 -16.18
N VAL A 116 22.26 -11.14 -16.84
CA VAL A 116 22.61 -10.90 -18.25
C VAL A 116 23.93 -10.15 -18.24
N GLY A 117 25.03 -10.90 -18.33
CA GLY A 117 26.34 -10.33 -18.57
C GLY A 117 26.25 -9.32 -19.70
N THR A 118 26.93 -8.17 -19.51
CA THR A 118 27.18 -7.12 -20.49
C THR A 118 26.94 -7.59 -21.93
N LEU A 119 25.71 -7.43 -22.42
CA LEU A 119 25.49 -7.42 -23.86
C LEU A 119 26.17 -6.14 -24.30
N GLU A 120 27.32 -6.30 -24.94
CA GLU A 120 28.06 -5.20 -25.56
C GLU A 120 27.05 -4.32 -26.28
N ALA A 121 27.05 -3.05 -25.89
CA ALA A 121 26.19 -2.04 -26.47
C ALA A 121 26.44 -2.00 -27.99
N MET A 122 25.58 -2.65 -28.76
CA MET A 122 25.43 -2.39 -30.19
C MET A 122 24.90 -0.97 -30.35
N GLY A 123 25.84 -0.04 -30.47
CA GLY A 123 25.56 1.38 -30.70
C GLY A 123 26.66 2.26 -30.11
N SER A 124 27.88 2.19 -30.65
CA SER A 124 28.86 3.25 -30.43
C SER A 124 28.34 4.53 -31.09
N PHE A 125 27.70 5.40 -30.31
CA PHE A 125 27.44 6.76 -30.76
C PHE A 125 28.69 7.60 -30.48
N VAL A 126 29.54 7.74 -31.49
CA VAL A 126 30.62 8.73 -31.48
C VAL A 126 29.98 10.07 -31.83
N LEU A 127 29.95 10.98 -30.88
CA LEU A 127 29.71 12.40 -31.17
C LEU A 127 30.98 12.93 -31.85
N GLU A 128 30.97 13.00 -33.18
CA GLU A 128 31.90 13.88 -33.88
C GLU A 128 31.54 15.32 -33.50
N SER A 129 32.41 15.94 -32.71
CA SER A 129 32.42 17.37 -32.51
C SER A 129 32.89 18.02 -33.81
N GLU A 130 31.97 18.58 -34.59
CA GLU A 130 32.37 19.57 -35.59
C GLU A 130 32.86 20.82 -34.86
N GLY A 131 34.16 21.06 -35.00
CA GLY A 131 34.82 22.27 -34.54
C GLY A 131 34.41 23.49 -35.36
N ILE A 132 34.46 24.64 -34.69
CA ILE A 132 34.43 26.00 -35.27
C ILE A 132 35.71 26.25 -36.06
#